data_AF-A0A4V3NA65-F1
#
_entry.id   AF-A0A4V3NA65-F1
#
_cell.length_a   1.000
_cell.length_b   1.000
_cell.length_c   1.000
_cell.angle_alpha   90.00
_cell.angle_beta   90.00
_cell.angle_gamma   90.00
#
_symmetry.space_group_name_H-M   'P 1'
#
loop_
_entity.id
_entity.type
_entity.pdbx_description
1 polymer ?
#
loop_
_entity_poly.entity_id
_entity_poly.type
_entity_poly.pdbx_seq_one_letter_code
_entity_poly.pdbx_strand_id
1 'polypeptide(L)'
;MSDVLEDRFEIEQNGEKREIFMSFGLLNEITALMSEPAQAASVYFNPVLRERVLLAALHLRSKSGKIQETLASLDDVEIPASDMEALLAWEVDHAIGFFTRSMDRVVKLKGALEELNQGASSLNGSPASRSKKQSSGR
;
A
#
# COMPACT_ATOMS: atom_id res chain seq x y z
N MET A 1 15.90 -6.84 1.17
CA MET A 1 16.05 -6.16 2.47
C MET A 1 14.93 -5.15 2.55
N SER A 2 14.08 -5.23 3.57
CA SER A 2 13.06 -4.21 3.82
C SER A 2 13.76 -3.09 4.56
N ASP A 3 14.35 -2.15 3.82
CA ASP A 3 14.73 -0.88 4.43
C ASP A 3 13.45 -0.25 4.97
N VAL A 4 13.41 -0.02 6.28
CA VAL A 4 12.29 0.66 6.92
C VAL A 4 12.38 2.10 6.44
N LEU A 5 11.52 2.46 5.49
CA LEU A 5 11.40 3.83 5.02
C LEU A 5 11.00 4.72 6.20
N GLU A 6 11.64 5.87 6.31
CA GLU A 6 11.28 6.85 7.33
C GLU A 6 9.92 7.47 6.99
N ASP A 7 8.99 7.44 7.95
CA ASP A 7 7.65 8.00 7.77
C ASP A 7 7.64 9.54 7.74
N ARG A 8 8.80 10.19 7.91
CA ARG A 8 8.93 11.66 7.93
C ARG A 8 9.89 12.11 6.85
N PHE A 9 9.58 13.24 6.24
CA PHE A 9 10.38 13.83 5.17
C PHE A 9 10.43 15.35 5.35
N GLU A 10 11.63 15.93 5.35
CA GLU A 10 11.81 17.38 5.44
C GLU A 10 12.01 17.99 4.05
N ILE A 11 11.35 19.12 3.80
CA ILE A 11 11.56 19.98 2.63
C ILE A 11 11.82 21.42 3.05
N GLU A 12 12.47 22.20 2.19
CA GLU A 12 12.47 23.65 2.25
C GLU A 12 11.32 24.22 1.41
N GLN A 13 10.36 24.87 2.06
CA GLN A 13 9.20 25.50 1.41
C GLN A 13 9.13 26.97 1.81
N ASN A 14 9.15 27.86 0.82
CA ASN A 14 9.13 29.32 1.02
C ASN A 14 10.25 29.81 1.98
N GLY A 15 11.43 29.20 1.91
CA GLY A 15 12.58 29.48 2.79
C GLY A 15 12.45 28.95 4.23
N GLU A 16 11.40 28.20 4.54
CA GLU A 16 11.20 27.57 5.84
C GLU A 16 11.27 26.04 5.74
N LYS A 17 11.80 25.39 6.78
CA LYS A 17 11.77 23.93 6.88
C LYS A 17 10.37 23.46 7.22
N ARG A 18 9.84 22.54 6.41
CA ARG A 18 8.58 21.85 6.64
C ARG A 18 8.80 20.35 6.70
N GLU A 19 8.25 19.73 7.73
CA GLU A 19 8.20 18.27 7.85
C GLU A 19 6.86 17.73 7.35
N ILE A 20 6.92 16.69 6.52
CA ILE A 20 5.79 15.93 6.00
C ILE A 20 5.78 14.57 6.69
N PHE A 21 4.60 14.08 7.08
CA PHE A 21 4.42 12.79 7.71
C PHE A 21 3.57 11.86 6.83
N MET A 22 4.09 10.66 6.54
CA MET A 22 3.41 9.60 5.81
C MET A 22 2.32 8.95 6.66
N SER A 23 1.24 9.71 6.90
CA SER A 23 0.04 9.14 7.50
C SER A 23 -0.60 8.10 6.57
N PHE A 24 -1.37 7.16 7.15
CA PHE A 24 -2.14 6.23 6.33
C PHE A 24 -3.09 6.93 5.35
N GLY A 25 -3.64 8.10 5.73
CA GLY A 25 -4.48 8.89 4.83
C GLY A 25 -3.73 9.35 3.58
N LEU A 26 -2.50 9.86 3.75
CA LEU A 26 -1.63 10.25 2.64
C LEU A 26 -1.25 9.03 1.79
N LEU A 27 -0.80 7.94 2.42
CA LEU A 27 -0.44 6.71 1.72
C LEU A 27 -1.61 6.15 0.90
N ASN A 28 -2.82 6.14 1.47
CA ASN A 28 -4.02 5.68 0.79
C ASN A 28 -4.38 6.58 -0.39
N GLU A 29 -4.19 7.89 -0.27
CA GLU A 29 -4.41 8.83 -1.37
C GLU A 29 -3.41 8.63 -2.51
N ILE A 30 -2.12 8.54 -2.20
CA ILE A 30 -1.06 8.27 -3.19
C ILE A 30 -1.31 6.94 -3.91
N THR A 31 -1.59 5.88 -3.16
CA THR A 31 -1.83 4.55 -3.76
C THR A 31 -3.12 4.50 -4.57
N ALA A 32 -4.15 5.28 -4.21
CA ALA A 32 -5.36 5.44 -5.01
C ALA A 32 -5.08 6.19 -6.33
N LEU A 33 -4.22 7.22 -6.32
CA LEU A 33 -3.78 7.90 -7.54
C LEU A 33 -3.08 6.94 -8.52
N MET A 34 -2.25 6.05 -7.99
CA MET A 34 -1.56 5.03 -8.79
C MET A 34 -2.51 3.92 -9.26
N SER A 35 -3.57 3.61 -8.49
CA SER A 35 -4.56 2.54 -8.72
C SER A 35 -4.01 1.10 -8.71
N GLU A 36 -2.83 0.85 -9.27
CA GLU A 36 -2.19 -0.46 -9.31
C GLU A 36 -0.65 -0.33 -9.22
N PRO A 37 0.06 -1.39 -8.79
CA PRO A 37 1.51 -1.33 -8.59
C PRO A 37 2.29 -0.97 -9.86
N ALA A 38 1.80 -1.38 -11.03
CA ALA A 38 2.45 -1.12 -12.31
C ALA A 38 2.55 0.38 -12.65
N GLN A 39 1.64 1.20 -12.12
CA GLN A 39 1.61 2.64 -12.38
C GLN A 39 2.60 3.42 -11.52
N ALA A 40 3.15 2.84 -10.45
CA ALA A 40 4.13 3.51 -9.59
C ALA A 40 5.36 3.98 -10.39
N ALA A 41 5.83 3.18 -11.36
CA ALA A 41 6.93 3.55 -12.24
C ALA A 41 6.55 4.65 -13.24
N SER A 42 5.28 4.69 -13.69
CA SER A 42 4.77 5.69 -14.62
C SER A 42 4.77 7.11 -14.04
N VAL A 43 4.76 7.25 -12.71
CA VAL A 43 4.76 8.55 -12.01
C VAL A 43 5.89 9.45 -12.45
N TYR A 44 7.09 8.93 -12.71
CA TYR A 44 8.24 9.74 -13.12
C TYR A 44 8.10 10.34 -14.53
N PHE A 45 7.34 9.69 -15.41
CA PHE A 45 7.27 10.03 -16.83
C PHE A 45 5.92 10.60 -17.26
N ASN A 46 4.88 10.48 -16.42
CA ASN A 46 3.56 11.07 -16.64
C ASN A 46 3.44 12.38 -15.84
N PRO A 47 3.52 13.56 -16.49
CA PRO A 47 3.54 14.84 -15.79
C PRO A 47 2.29 15.09 -14.94
N VAL A 48 1.11 14.67 -15.43
CA VAL A 48 -0.16 14.85 -14.72
C VAL A 48 -0.22 13.98 -13.48
N LEU A 49 0.22 12.73 -13.57
CA LEU A 49 0.27 11.84 -12.42
C LEU A 49 1.33 12.31 -11.42
N ARG A 50 2.51 12.71 -11.89
CA ARG A 50 3.60 13.26 -11.07
C ARG A 50 3.14 14.44 -10.21
N GLU A 51 2.48 15.41 -10.85
CA GLU A 51 1.97 16.58 -10.17
C GLU A 51 0.95 16.22 -9.09
N ARG A 52 -0.01 15.35 -9.42
CA ARG A 52 -1.04 14.92 -8.47
C ARG A 52 -0.47 14.17 -7.27
N VAL A 53 0.56 13.35 -7.49
CA VAL A 53 1.26 12.65 -6.40
C VAL A 53 1.95 13.66 -5.49
N LEU A 54 2.78 14.54 -6.04
CA LEU A 54 3.47 15.60 -5.27
C LEU A 54 2.50 16.48 -4.47
N LEU A 55 1.40 16.91 -5.09
CA LEU A 55 0.40 17.75 -4.43
C LEU A 55 -0.24 17.04 -3.22
N ALA A 56 -0.40 15.72 -3.25
CA ALA A 56 -0.98 14.97 -2.15
C ALA A 56 -0.20 15.16 -0.84
N ALA A 57 1.13 15.13 -0.91
CA ALA A 57 2.00 15.40 0.24
C ALA A 57 2.07 16.89 0.62
N LEU A 58 1.96 17.79 -0.35
CA LEU A 58 2.12 19.23 -0.13
C LEU A 58 0.88 19.94 0.43
N HIS A 59 -0.32 19.36 0.30
CA HIS A 59 -1.52 19.88 0.95
C HIS A 59 -1.32 20.12 2.45
N LEU A 60 -1.91 21.19 2.99
CA LEU A 60 -1.87 21.45 4.43
C LEU A 60 -2.77 20.44 5.13
N ARG A 61 -2.21 19.70 6.09
CA ARG A 61 -2.93 18.66 6.83
C ARG A 61 -2.86 18.93 8.33
N SER A 62 -3.94 18.56 9.02
CA SER A 62 -3.93 18.49 10.48
C SER A 62 -2.99 17.38 10.96
N LYS A 63 -2.69 17.36 12.27
CA LYS A 63 -1.93 16.27 12.90
C LYS A 63 -2.55 14.89 12.70
N SER A 64 -3.86 14.81 12.42
CA SER A 64 -4.56 13.55 12.13
C SER A 64 -4.49 13.15 10.66
N GLY A 65 -3.80 13.91 9.80
CA GLY A 65 -3.68 13.67 8.36
C GLY A 65 -4.85 14.19 7.52
N LYS A 66 -5.84 14.86 8.12
CA LYS A 66 -6.99 15.44 7.41
C LYS A 66 -6.55 16.70 6.67
N ILE A 67 -6.89 16.80 5.39
CA ILE A 67 -6.64 18.01 4.58
C ILE A 67 -7.41 19.19 5.18
N GLN A 68 -6.67 20.27 5.46
CA GLN A 68 -7.20 21.56 5.89
C GLN A 68 -7.25 22.53 4.72
N GLU A 69 -6.24 22.50 3.86
CA GLU A 69 -6.14 23.36 2.69
C GLU A 69 -5.45 22.60 1.54
N THR A 70 -6.01 22.74 0.34
CA THR A 70 -5.47 22.15 -0.88
C THR A 70 -4.68 23.17 -1.66
N LEU A 71 -3.47 22.81 -2.07
CA LEU A 71 -2.73 23.53 -3.10
C LEU A 71 -3.33 23.21 -4.48
N ALA A 72 -3.50 24.22 -5.32
CA ALA A 72 -4.11 24.05 -6.64
C ALA A 72 -3.07 23.68 -7.70
N SER A 73 -1.86 24.24 -7.60
CA SER A 73 -0.73 24.00 -8.49
C SER A 73 0.58 23.88 -7.70
N LEU A 74 1.57 23.20 -8.28
CA LEU A 74 2.95 23.25 -7.77
C LEU A 74 3.58 24.63 -7.94
N ASP A 75 3.06 25.47 -8.84
CA ASP A 75 3.51 26.85 -9.03
C ASP A 75 3.11 27.77 -7.86
N ASP A 76 2.20 27.32 -6.99
CA ASP A 76 1.73 28.10 -5.84
C ASP A 76 2.73 28.09 -4.66
N VAL A 77 3.83 27.35 -4.78
CA VAL A 77 4.80 27.14 -3.70
C VAL A 77 6.24 27.23 -4.22
N GLU A 78 7.12 27.80 -3.40
CA GLU A 78 8.56 27.81 -3.68
C GLU A 78 9.22 26.63 -2.98
N ILE A 79 9.58 25.59 -3.73
CA ILE A 79 10.30 24.41 -3.24
C ILE A 79 11.45 24.10 -4.20
N PRO A 80 12.68 23.85 -3.73
CA PRO A 80 13.79 23.45 -4.58
C PRO A 80 13.46 22.20 -5.41
N ALA A 81 13.88 22.17 -6.67
CA ALA A 81 13.64 21.02 -7.55
C ALA A 81 14.21 19.71 -6.98
N SER A 82 15.36 19.77 -6.29
CA SER A 82 15.95 18.62 -5.60
C SER A 82 15.05 18.03 -4.52
N ASP A 83 14.38 18.88 -3.75
CA ASP A 83 13.48 18.47 -2.67
C ASP A 83 12.20 17.86 -3.25
N MET A 84 11.72 18.41 -4.38
CA MET A 84 10.58 17.85 -5.10
C MET A 84 10.88 16.47 -5.71
N GLU A 85 12.07 16.29 -6.29
CA GLU A 85 12.50 14.99 -6.81
C GLU A 85 12.64 13.96 -5.69
N ALA A 86 13.22 14.36 -4.55
CA ALA A 86 13.37 13.49 -3.39
C ALA A 86 12.02 13.17 -2.71
N LEU A 87 11.10 14.13 -2.64
CA LEU A 87 9.74 13.92 -2.16
C LEU A 87 8.99 12.91 -3.03
N LEU A 88 9.08 13.06 -4.36
CA LEU A 88 8.47 12.13 -5.31
C LEU A 88 8.97 10.70 -5.09
N ALA A 89 10.28 10.53 -4.96
CA ALA A 89 10.89 9.23 -4.72
C ALA A 89 10.39 8.62 -3.41
N TRP A 90 10.36 9.42 -2.35
CA TRP A 90 9.87 9.01 -1.04
C TRP A 90 8.39 8.57 -1.07
N GLU A 91 7.51 9.30 -1.76
CA GLU A 91 6.11 8.93 -1.94
C GLU A 91 5.94 7.61 -2.72
N VAL A 92 6.70 7.46 -3.82
CA VAL A 92 6.67 6.27 -4.67
C VAL A 92 7.18 5.03 -3.91
N ASP A 93 8.27 5.15 -3.15
CA ASP A 93 8.83 4.05 -2.37
C ASP A 93 7.84 3.55 -1.30
N HIS A 94 7.14 4.48 -0.63
CA HIS A 94 6.09 4.12 0.33
C HIS A 94 4.93 3.38 -0.33
N ALA A 95 4.49 3.84 -1.51
CA ALA A 95 3.43 3.20 -2.25
C ALA A 95 3.83 1.79 -2.73
N ILE A 96 5.04 1.63 -3.28
CA ILE A 96 5.60 0.32 -3.67
C ILE A 96 5.66 -0.59 -2.45
N GLY A 97 6.21 -0.11 -1.33
CA GLY A 97 6.27 -0.89 -0.09
C GLY A 97 4.89 -1.33 0.40
N PHE A 98 3.88 -0.46 0.28
CA PHE A 98 2.49 -0.82 0.59
C PHE A 98 1.95 -1.91 -0.33
N PHE A 99 2.15 -1.79 -1.64
CA PHE A 99 1.70 -2.77 -2.62
C PHE A 99 2.37 -4.13 -2.40
N THR A 100 3.69 -4.17 -2.19
CA THR A 100 4.42 -5.41 -1.89
C THR A 100 3.87 -6.09 -0.63
N ARG A 101 3.74 -5.35 0.48
CA ARG A 101 3.18 -5.90 1.73
C ARG A 101 1.74 -6.38 1.56
N SER A 102 0.95 -5.71 0.72
CA SER A 102 -0.43 -6.10 0.43
C SER A 102 -0.49 -7.40 -0.38
N MET A 103 0.36 -7.54 -1.41
CA MET A 103 0.46 -8.78 -2.19
C MET A 103 0.93 -9.96 -1.34
N ASP A 104 1.94 -9.75 -0.48
CA ASP A 104 2.41 -10.78 0.46
C ASP A 104 1.29 -11.27 1.38
N ARG A 105 0.43 -10.35 1.87
CA ARG A 105 -0.73 -10.71 2.69
C ARG A 105 -1.75 -11.53 1.90
N VAL A 106 -2.01 -11.18 0.65
CA VAL A 106 -2.94 -11.93 -0.23
C VAL A 106 -2.43 -13.36 -0.46
N VAL A 107 -1.14 -13.53 -0.75
CA VAL A 107 -0.53 -14.86 -0.96
C VAL A 107 -0.66 -15.72 0.31
N LYS A 108 -0.32 -15.16 1.47
CA LYS A 108 -0.45 -15.85 2.76
C LYS A 108 -1.90 -16.23 3.07
N LEU A 109 -2.84 -15.33 2.80
CA LEU A 109 -4.26 -15.58 3.04
C LEU A 109 -4.81 -16.71 2.15
N LYS A 110 -4.41 -16.77 0.88
CA LYS A 110 -4.79 -17.87 -0.02
C LYS A 110 -4.34 -19.23 0.52
N GLY A 111 -3.09 -19.34 0.97
CA GLY A 111 -2.59 -20.57 1.59
C GLY A 111 -3.40 -20.99 2.82
N ALA A 112 -3.69 -20.03 3.71
CA ALA A 112 -4.49 -20.30 4.90
C ALA A 112 -5.94 -20.75 4.57
N LEU A 113 -6.56 -20.19 3.53
CA LEU A 113 -7.88 -20.62 3.07
C LEU A 113 -7.85 -22.04 2.47
N GLU A 114 -6.81 -22.38 1.71
CA GLU A 114 -6.65 -23.72 1.14
C GLU A 114 -6.49 -24.77 2.24
N GLU A 115 -5.67 -24.50 3.25
CA GLU A 115 -5.51 -25.35 4.44
C GLU A 115 -6.83 -25.54 5.19
N LEU A 116 -7.59 -24.45 5.40
CA LEU A 116 -8.89 -24.51 6.06
C LEU A 116 -9.89 -25.39 5.29
N ASN A 117 -9.93 -25.26 3.95
CA ASN A 117 -10.81 -26.06 3.09
C ASN A 117 -10.42 -27.55 3.10
N GLN A 118 -9.13 -27.87 3.12
CA GLN A 118 -8.65 -29.25 3.25
C GLN A 118 -9.02 -29.84 4.62
N GLY A 119 -8.84 -29.07 5.70
CA GLY A 119 -9.27 -29.45 7.04
C GLY A 119 -10.77 -29.70 7.13
N ALA A 120 -11.60 -28.79 6.61
CA ALA A 120 -13.05 -28.96 6.55
C ALA A 120 -13.48 -30.21 5.73
N SER A 121 -12.80 -30.48 4.62
CA SER A 121 -13.05 -31.67 3.80
C SER A 121 -12.70 -32.97 4.54
N SER A 122 -11.64 -32.96 5.36
CA SER A 122 -11.27 -34.12 6.19
C SER A 122 -12.26 -34.40 7.33
N LEU A 123 -12.94 -33.35 7.84
CA LEU A 123 -13.97 -33.47 8.88
C LEU A 123 -15.30 -34.01 8.32
N ASN A 124 -15.67 -33.62 7.10
CA ASN A 124 -16.86 -34.16 6.42
C ASN A 124 -16.63 -35.54 5.78
N GLY A 125 -15.37 -35.93 5.57
CA GLY A 125 -14.97 -37.20 4.95
C GLY A 125 -14.67 -38.31 5.95
N SER A 126 -15.55 -38.60 6.91
CA SER A 126 -15.51 -39.84 7.69
C SER A 126 -16.64 -40.78 7.25
N PRO A 127 -16.45 -41.63 6.22
CA PRO A 127 -17.31 -42.78 6.07
C PRO A 127 -16.96 -43.75 7.19
N ALA A 128 -17.91 -43.98 8.09
CA ALA A 128 -17.85 -45.10 9.01
C ALA A 128 -17.64 -46.38 8.19
N SER A 129 -16.41 -46.91 8.16
CA SER A 129 -16.11 -48.24 7.64
C SER A 129 -16.78 -49.28 8.53
N ARG A 130 -18.08 -49.51 8.31
CA ARG A 130 -18.73 -50.75 8.75
C ARG A 130 -18.18 -51.88 7.88
N SER A 131 -17.08 -52.46 8.33
CA SER A 131 -16.66 -53.81 7.91
C SER A 131 -17.77 -54.79 8.27
N LYS A 132 -18.64 -55.09 7.30
CA LYS A 132 -19.67 -56.13 7.43
C LYS A 132 -18.96 -57.46 7.23
N LYS A 133 -18.63 -58.15 8.34
CA LYS A 133 -18.17 -59.54 8.33
C LYS A 133 -19.12 -60.38 7.47
N GLN A 134 -18.58 -61.04 6.43
CA GLN A 134 -19.27 -62.08 5.69
C GLN A 134 -19.63 -63.23 6.65
N SER A 135 -20.91 -63.54 6.76
CA SER A 135 -21.41 -64.72 7.46
C SER A 135 -21.49 -65.87 6.46
N SER A 136 -20.62 -66.88 6.59
CA SER A 136 -20.75 -68.17 5.92
C SER A 136 -21.87 -68.97 6.61
N GLY A 137 -23.01 -69.16 5.92
CA GLY A 137 -24.06 -70.07 6.33
C GLY A 137 -23.98 -71.35 5.51
N ARG A 138 -23.93 -72.48 6.23
CA ARG A 138 -23.96 -73.87 5.77
C ARG A 138 -25.25 -74.23 5.06
#